data_AF-A0A7S3JL65-F1
#
_entry.id   AF-A0A7S3JL65-F1
#
_cell.length_a   1.000
_cell.length_b   1.000
_cell.length_c   1.000
_cell.angle_alpha   90.00
_cell.angle_beta   90.00
_cell.angle_gamma   90.00
#
_symmetry.space_group_name_H-M   'P 1'
#
loop_
_entity.id
_entity.type
_entity.pdbx_description
1 polymer ?
#
loop_
_entity_poly.entity_id
_entity_poly.type
_entity_poly.pdbx_seq_one_letter_code
_entity_poly.pdbx_strand_id
1 'polypeptide(L)'
;EELGSLKFHNIRTADNIISGVEFGITSAGPWLTSADDYHLQDSLIVGASDNVESEILTSGESGNTCGLKGARSEKMRVKDTLFADFDYNSRFAAISTCSHCEGPSSDSSGRTYFVKNLYFVNSARRVRFDYPYKEIIYDEDGTLGNSTHRWVV
;
A
#
# COMPACT_ATOMS: atom_id res chain seq x y z
N GLU A 1 -6.47 18.99 5.02
CA GLU A 1 -7.73 18.21 4.87
C GLU A 1 -7.78 17.25 6.03
N GLU A 2 -8.91 17.18 6.74
CA GLU A 2 -9.07 16.20 7.81
C GLU A 2 -10.15 15.18 7.45
N LEU A 3 -9.75 13.92 7.27
CA LEU A 3 -10.63 12.80 7.02
C LEU A 3 -10.87 12.06 8.35
N GLY A 4 -12.13 11.79 8.69
CA GLY A 4 -12.50 10.88 9.77
C GLY A 4 -12.11 9.42 9.49
N SER A 5 -12.79 8.44 10.09
CA SER A 5 -12.56 7.04 9.74
C SER A 5 -12.91 6.78 8.26
N LEU A 6 -12.00 6.14 7.53
CA LEU A 6 -12.19 5.73 6.13
C LEU A 6 -11.89 4.24 5.98
N LYS A 7 -12.88 3.50 5.47
CA LYS A 7 -12.80 2.05 5.30
C LYS A 7 -13.15 1.67 3.87
N PHE A 8 -12.21 1.05 3.18
CA PHE A 8 -12.45 0.37 1.92
C PHE A 8 -12.69 -1.11 2.20
N HIS A 9 -13.87 -1.60 1.81
CA HIS A 9 -14.28 -2.98 2.00
C HIS A 9 -14.78 -3.55 0.68
N ASN A 10 -14.27 -4.72 0.28
CA ASN A 10 -14.63 -5.39 -0.97
C ASN A 10 -14.46 -4.50 -2.21
N ILE A 11 -13.35 -3.75 -2.25
CA ILE A 11 -13.01 -2.96 -3.43
C ILE A 11 -12.14 -3.78 -4.39
N ARG A 12 -12.28 -3.45 -5.68
CA ARG A 12 -11.52 -4.09 -6.74
C ARG A 12 -10.90 -3.04 -7.64
N THR A 13 -9.61 -3.17 -7.89
CA THR A 13 -8.86 -2.29 -8.79
C THR A 13 -8.04 -3.13 -9.76
N ALA A 14 -7.83 -2.61 -10.97
CA ALA A 14 -7.08 -3.26 -12.02
C ALA A 14 -6.42 -2.20 -12.92
N ASP A 15 -5.33 -2.58 -13.58
CA ASP A 15 -4.62 -1.76 -14.56
C ASP A 15 -4.22 -0.39 -13.98
N ASN A 16 -3.50 -0.42 -12.85
CA ASN A 16 -3.20 0.79 -12.09
C ASN A 16 -2.04 1.57 -12.73
N ILE A 17 -2.25 2.85 -13.04
CA ILE A 17 -1.17 3.72 -13.57
C ILE A 17 -0.15 4.05 -12.48
N ILE A 18 -0.62 4.48 -11.30
CA ILE A 18 0.24 4.91 -10.18
C ILE A 18 0.04 3.99 -8.98
N SER A 19 -1.19 3.93 -8.49
CA SER A 19 -1.63 3.15 -7.35
C SER A 19 -3.06 2.66 -7.61
N GLY A 20 -3.41 1.46 -7.13
CA GLY A 20 -4.81 1.04 -7.12
C GLY A 20 -5.58 1.66 -5.97
N VAL A 21 -4.95 1.66 -4.79
CA VAL A 21 -5.43 2.32 -3.59
C VAL A 21 -4.31 3.15 -3.00
N GLU A 22 -4.60 4.38 -2.62
CA GLU A 22 -3.65 5.26 -1.96
C GLU A 22 -4.31 5.98 -0.80
N PHE A 23 -3.64 5.96 0.35
CA PHE A 23 -4.02 6.75 1.51
C PHE A 23 -3.01 7.89 1.69
N GLY A 24 -3.41 9.12 1.37
CA GLY A 24 -2.52 10.29 1.50
C GLY A 24 -2.26 10.70 2.96
N ILE A 25 -3.19 11.45 3.55
CA ILE A 25 -3.16 11.82 4.97
C ILE A 25 -4.41 11.24 5.61
N THR A 26 -4.22 10.33 6.57
CA THR A 26 -5.28 10.03 7.50
C THR A 26 -5.07 10.93 8.72
N SER A 27 -5.85 12.00 8.81
CA SER A 27 -5.77 12.95 9.92
C SER A 27 -6.48 12.35 11.12
N ALA A 28 -5.89 11.30 11.68
CA ALA A 28 -6.02 11.09 13.09
C ALA A 28 -5.36 12.28 13.78
N GLY A 29 -6.14 13.31 14.13
CA GLY A 29 -5.83 14.04 15.36
C GLY A 29 -5.61 13.04 16.49
N PRO A 30 -5.09 13.45 17.66
CA PRO A 30 -4.79 12.56 18.80
C PRO A 30 -6.00 11.74 19.33
N TRP A 31 -7.15 11.85 18.68
CA TRP A 31 -8.47 11.30 19.01
C TRP A 31 -8.83 10.02 18.24
N LEU A 32 -8.14 9.64 17.15
CA LEU A 32 -8.33 8.30 16.56
C LEU A 32 -7.53 7.27 17.37
N THR A 33 -8.24 6.77 18.38
CA THR A 33 -7.74 5.88 19.42
C THR A 33 -7.96 4.43 19.06
N SER A 34 -8.85 4.14 18.11
CA SER A 34 -9.13 2.77 17.71
C SER A 34 -8.17 2.36 16.60
N ALA A 35 -7.69 1.13 16.67
CA ALA A 35 -6.91 0.54 15.58
C ALA A 35 -7.82 0.16 14.37
N ASP A 36 -9.05 0.70 14.36
CA ASP A 36 -10.13 0.36 13.46
C ASP A 36 -10.51 1.46 12.46
N ASP A 37 -9.76 2.56 12.43
CA ASP A 37 -10.22 3.77 11.74
C ASP A 37 -9.85 3.85 10.25
N TYR A 38 -8.81 3.14 9.79
CA TYR A 38 -8.30 3.23 8.41
C TYR A 38 -7.97 1.88 7.80
N HIS A 39 -8.92 1.30 7.06
CA HIS A 39 -8.86 -0.11 6.65
C HIS A 39 -8.98 -0.29 5.14
N LEU A 40 -8.18 -1.21 4.63
CA LEU A 40 -8.43 -1.91 3.38
C LEU A 40 -8.71 -3.39 3.72
N GLN A 41 -9.89 -3.89 3.38
CA GLN A 41 -10.32 -5.24 3.72
C GLN A 41 -11.02 -5.94 2.55
N ASP A 42 -10.86 -7.27 2.47
CA ASP A 42 -11.60 -8.19 1.56
C ASP A 42 -11.49 -7.76 0.10
N SER A 43 -10.32 -7.26 -0.31
CA SER A 43 -10.16 -6.55 -1.58
C SER A 43 -9.28 -7.32 -2.58
N LEU A 44 -9.49 -7.03 -3.87
CA LEU A 44 -8.67 -7.56 -4.97
C LEU A 44 -8.01 -6.41 -5.70
N ILE A 45 -6.68 -6.41 -5.76
CA ILE A 45 -5.90 -5.39 -6.43
C ILE A 45 -5.03 -6.06 -7.49
N VAL A 46 -5.29 -5.74 -8.76
CA VAL A 46 -4.58 -6.29 -9.92
C VAL A 46 -3.66 -5.22 -10.49
N GLY A 47 -2.38 -5.54 -10.71
CA GLY A 47 -1.39 -4.61 -11.23
C GLY A 47 -1.59 -4.30 -12.70
N ALA A 48 -1.31 -5.29 -13.56
CA ALA A 48 -1.47 -5.20 -15.01
C ALA A 48 -2.15 -6.47 -15.53
N SER A 49 -3.32 -6.33 -16.13
CA SER A 49 -3.97 -7.41 -16.86
C SER A 49 -3.32 -7.63 -18.23
N ASP A 50 -3.68 -8.74 -18.89
CA ASP A 50 -3.21 -9.04 -20.26
C ASP A 50 -3.58 -7.96 -21.29
N ASN A 51 -4.62 -7.16 -21.03
CA ASN A 51 -5.10 -6.10 -21.92
C ASN A 51 -4.76 -4.70 -21.41
N VAL A 52 -3.81 -4.57 -20.50
CA VAL A 52 -3.37 -3.29 -19.95
C VAL A 52 -2.87 -2.37 -21.08
N GLU A 53 -3.28 -1.10 -21.06
CA GLU A 53 -2.84 -0.11 -22.04
C GLU A 53 -1.33 0.17 -21.88
N SER A 54 -0.64 0.33 -23.00
CA SER A 54 0.83 0.51 -23.03
C SER A 54 1.30 1.75 -22.24
N GLU A 55 0.45 2.77 -22.17
CA GLU A 55 0.66 3.96 -21.37
C GLU A 55 0.73 3.61 -19.89
N ILE A 56 -0.10 2.72 -19.36
CA ILE A 56 -0.10 2.34 -17.93
C ILE A 56 1.24 1.71 -17.54
N LEU A 57 1.78 0.92 -18.46
CA LEU A 57 3.06 0.23 -18.31
C LEU A 57 4.28 1.19 -18.34
N THR A 58 4.08 2.41 -18.83
CA THR A 58 5.17 3.37 -19.11
C THR A 58 4.99 4.74 -18.41
N SER A 59 3.78 5.08 -17.95
CA SER A 59 3.39 6.45 -17.52
C SER A 59 3.32 6.67 -16.01
N GLY A 60 3.30 5.61 -15.19
CA GLY A 60 3.32 5.76 -13.73
C GLY A 60 4.68 6.19 -13.22
N GLU A 61 4.92 7.47 -12.96
CA GLU A 61 6.18 8.04 -12.41
C GLU A 61 7.43 7.13 -12.57
N SER A 62 7.83 6.90 -13.83
CA SER A 62 8.94 6.00 -14.22
C SER A 62 8.67 4.48 -14.24
N GLY A 63 7.43 4.02 -14.46
CA GLY A 63 7.04 2.61 -14.42
C GLY A 63 6.96 2.03 -13.01
N ASN A 64 6.73 2.87 -11.99
CA ASN A 64 6.74 2.51 -10.58
C ASN A 64 5.33 2.22 -10.02
N THR A 65 4.47 1.54 -10.78
CA THR A 65 3.12 1.16 -10.34
C THR A 65 3.13 0.38 -9.04
N CYS A 66 2.13 0.64 -8.19
CA CYS A 66 1.86 -0.19 -7.03
C CYS A 66 0.38 -0.53 -6.85
N GLY A 67 0.09 -1.58 -6.07
CA GLY A 67 -1.28 -1.95 -5.74
C GLY A 67 -1.84 -1.05 -4.65
N LEU A 68 -1.16 -1.06 -3.51
CA LEU A 68 -1.44 -0.20 -2.36
C LEU A 68 -0.27 0.75 -2.14
N LYS A 69 -0.54 2.04 -2.09
CA LYS A 69 0.37 3.03 -1.52
C LYS A 69 -0.07 3.33 -0.07
N GLY A 70 0.84 3.06 0.86
CA GLY A 70 0.62 3.15 2.31
C GLY A 70 0.28 4.55 2.78
N ALA A 71 -0.09 4.67 4.06
CA ALA A 71 -0.51 5.95 4.63
C ALA A 71 0.64 6.67 5.32
N ARG A 72 0.63 8.01 5.27
CA ARG A 72 1.55 8.85 6.07
C ARG A 72 1.32 8.76 7.58
N SER A 73 0.23 8.14 8.01
CA SER A 73 -0.31 8.12 9.37
C SER A 73 -0.19 6.74 10.01
N GLU A 74 -0.08 6.69 11.33
CA GLU A 74 -0.03 5.45 12.10
C GLU A 74 -1.36 4.68 12.01
N LYS A 75 -1.30 3.36 12.24
CA LYS A 75 -2.45 2.46 12.47
C LYS A 75 -3.36 2.19 11.27
N MET A 76 -2.94 2.47 10.04
CA MET A 76 -3.61 1.88 8.87
C MET A 76 -3.57 0.35 8.98
N ARG A 77 -4.65 -0.32 8.60
CA ARG A 77 -4.70 -1.78 8.51
C ARG A 77 -5.06 -2.25 7.12
N VAL A 78 -4.37 -3.29 6.69
CA VAL A 78 -4.66 -4.01 5.45
C VAL A 78 -4.88 -5.46 5.81
N LYS A 79 -6.04 -6.00 5.46
CA LYS A 79 -6.33 -7.40 5.70
C LYS A 79 -7.11 -8.06 4.59
N ASP A 80 -7.01 -9.37 4.51
CA ASP A 80 -7.84 -10.20 3.63
C ASP A 80 -7.78 -9.70 2.17
N THR A 81 -6.59 -9.27 1.73
CA THR A 81 -6.40 -8.59 0.44
C THR A 81 -5.51 -9.41 -0.48
N LEU A 82 -5.99 -9.62 -1.71
CA LEU A 82 -5.26 -10.30 -2.77
C LEU A 82 -4.63 -9.27 -3.71
N PHE A 83 -3.31 -9.39 -3.87
CA PHE A 83 -2.54 -8.68 -4.89
C PHE A 83 -2.18 -9.65 -6.01
N ALA A 84 -2.53 -9.30 -7.25
CA ALA A 84 -2.27 -10.10 -8.44
C ALA A 84 -1.53 -9.28 -9.51
N ASP A 85 -0.64 -9.95 -10.26
CA ASP A 85 -0.03 -9.44 -11.50
C ASP A 85 0.77 -8.13 -11.32
N PHE A 86 1.66 -8.13 -10.31
CA PHE A 86 2.65 -7.09 -10.04
C PHE A 86 4.06 -7.49 -10.49
N ASP A 87 4.17 -8.29 -11.54
CA ASP A 87 5.41 -8.83 -12.09
C ASP A 87 5.68 -8.43 -13.55
N TYR A 88 4.81 -7.59 -14.14
CA TYR A 88 4.97 -7.08 -15.51
C TYR A 88 6.38 -6.50 -15.77
N ASN A 89 6.93 -5.78 -14.79
CA ASN A 89 8.34 -5.41 -14.79
C ASN A 89 8.88 -5.36 -13.34
N SER A 90 10.21 -5.25 -13.21
CA SER A 90 10.88 -5.23 -11.89
C SER A 90 10.58 -3.98 -11.04
N ARG A 91 9.93 -2.97 -11.62
CA ARG A 91 9.54 -1.71 -10.98
C ARG A 91 8.10 -1.69 -10.48
N PHE A 92 7.32 -2.75 -10.68
CA PHE A 92 6.00 -2.91 -10.07
C PHE A 92 6.13 -3.43 -8.64
N ALA A 93 5.18 -3.12 -7.77
CA ALA A 93 5.14 -3.67 -6.41
C ALA A 93 3.71 -3.81 -5.91
N ALA A 94 3.39 -4.88 -5.18
CA ALA A 94 2.06 -5.00 -4.59
C ALA A 94 1.78 -3.87 -3.57
N ILE A 95 2.77 -3.55 -2.73
CA ILE A 95 2.71 -2.48 -1.73
C ILE A 95 3.87 -1.49 -1.94
N SER A 96 3.60 -0.19 -1.87
CA SER A 96 4.60 0.89 -1.85
C SER A 96 4.42 1.76 -0.62
N THR A 97 5.49 2.27 -0.04
CA THR A 97 5.42 3.25 1.06
C THR A 97 5.21 4.67 0.52
N CYS A 98 4.63 5.57 1.31
CA CYS A 98 4.26 6.93 0.90
C CYS A 98 5.19 8.00 1.52
N SER A 99 6.44 7.63 1.82
CA SER A 99 7.42 8.44 2.57
C SER A 99 7.86 9.75 1.88
N HIS A 100 7.20 10.21 0.83
CA HIS A 100 7.43 11.52 0.19
C HIS A 100 6.16 12.14 -0.42
N CYS A 101 4.98 11.57 -0.16
CA CYS A 101 3.73 12.07 -0.71
C CYS A 101 3.38 13.43 -0.05
N GLU A 102 3.79 14.53 -0.68
CA GLU A 102 3.41 15.93 -0.39
C GLU A 102 3.73 16.43 1.05
N GLY A 103 4.96 16.86 1.35
CA GLY A 103 5.22 17.59 2.61
C GLY A 103 6.65 18.11 2.83
N PRO A 104 6.83 19.22 3.58
CA PRO A 104 8.12 19.86 3.80
C PRO A 104 9.13 18.93 4.49
N SER A 105 10.40 19.11 4.14
CA SER A 105 11.55 18.22 4.36
C SER A 105 11.87 17.81 5.81
N SER A 106 11.12 18.26 6.81
CA SER A 106 11.35 17.94 8.23
C SER A 106 10.62 16.68 8.71
N ASP A 107 9.39 16.42 8.24
CA ASP A 107 8.66 15.16 8.51
C ASP A 107 8.27 14.50 7.18
N SER A 108 9.23 13.76 6.61
CA SER A 108 9.00 12.97 5.38
C SER A 108 7.94 11.89 5.54
N SER A 109 7.31 11.74 6.71
CA SER A 109 6.17 10.84 6.89
C SER A 109 6.51 9.37 6.60
N GLY A 110 5.51 8.49 6.62
CA GLY A 110 5.72 7.04 6.66
C GLY A 110 5.69 6.60 8.11
N ARG A 111 4.57 6.01 8.51
CA ARG A 111 4.25 5.62 9.88
C ARG A 111 3.88 4.15 9.91
N THR A 112 3.75 3.55 11.09
CA THR A 112 3.50 2.11 11.16
C THR A 112 2.10 1.77 10.64
N TYR A 113 2.02 0.79 9.74
CA TYR A 113 0.77 0.13 9.39
C TYR A 113 0.85 -1.38 9.54
N PHE A 114 -0.31 -1.99 9.75
CA PHE A 114 -0.46 -3.38 10.12
C PHE A 114 -1.02 -4.16 8.93
N VAL A 115 -0.43 -5.31 8.64
CA VAL A 115 -0.90 -6.20 7.58
C VAL A 115 -1.17 -7.59 8.12
N LYS A 116 -2.19 -8.23 7.57
CA LYS A 116 -2.59 -9.59 7.92
C LYS A 116 -3.31 -10.26 6.75
N ASN A 117 -3.18 -11.56 6.59
CA ASN A 117 -3.94 -12.35 5.62
C ASN A 117 -3.84 -11.79 4.20
N LEU A 118 -2.61 -11.46 3.78
CA LEU A 118 -2.32 -11.00 2.43
C LEU A 118 -2.04 -12.17 1.49
N TYR A 119 -2.50 -12.04 0.25
CA TYR A 119 -2.28 -13.02 -0.80
C TYR A 119 -1.55 -12.39 -1.97
N PHE A 120 -0.62 -13.12 -2.56
CA PHE A 120 0.22 -12.65 -3.65
C PHE A 120 0.25 -13.68 -4.78
N VAL A 121 -0.28 -13.31 -5.94
CA VAL A 121 -0.23 -14.09 -7.18
C VAL A 121 0.57 -13.28 -8.19
N ASN A 122 1.53 -13.89 -8.88
CA ASN A 122 2.33 -13.19 -9.92
C ASN A 122 2.87 -11.83 -9.43
N SER A 123 3.43 -11.80 -8.23
CA SER A 123 3.82 -10.58 -7.54
C SER A 123 5.24 -10.74 -6.99
N ALA A 124 6.21 -10.64 -7.89
CA ALA A 124 7.62 -10.88 -7.57
C ALA A 124 8.14 -9.93 -6.48
N ARG A 125 7.66 -8.68 -6.48
CA ARG A 125 7.99 -7.68 -5.46
C ARG A 125 6.75 -7.34 -4.65
N ARG A 126 6.68 -7.87 -3.43
CA ARG A 126 5.56 -7.62 -2.51
C ARG A 126 5.59 -6.22 -1.91
N VAL A 127 6.77 -5.71 -1.60
CA VAL A 127 6.95 -4.38 -1.00
C VAL A 127 8.04 -3.62 -1.72
N ARG A 128 7.79 -2.33 -1.98
CA ARG A 128 8.78 -1.33 -2.31
C ARG A 128 8.75 -0.26 -1.21
N PHE A 129 9.87 -0.07 -0.54
CA PHE A 129 10.07 1.10 0.31
C PHE A 129 10.52 2.24 -0.59
N ASP A 130 9.77 3.33 -0.60
CA ASP A 130 10.14 4.57 -1.29
C ASP A 130 11.01 5.42 -0.35
N TYR A 131 12.00 6.11 -0.93
CA TYR A 131 12.89 7.01 -0.19
C TYR A 131 12.07 8.11 0.52
N PRO A 132 12.37 8.48 1.78
CA PRO A 132 13.53 8.12 2.60
C PRO A 132 13.36 6.90 3.52
N TYR A 133 12.59 5.88 3.11
CA TYR A 133 12.49 4.57 3.80
C TYR A 133 12.13 4.67 5.29
N LYS A 134 11.14 5.49 5.63
CA LYS A 134 10.76 5.77 7.03
C LYS A 134 9.56 4.96 7.51
N GLU A 135 8.80 4.40 6.59
CA GLU A 135 7.59 3.63 6.90
C GLU A 135 7.95 2.21 7.31
N ILE A 136 7.21 1.67 8.29
CA ILE A 136 7.43 0.32 8.81
C ILE A 136 6.12 -0.45 8.67
N ILE A 137 6.22 -1.67 8.15
CA ILE A 137 5.05 -2.56 8.02
C ILE A 137 5.13 -3.61 9.10
N TYR A 138 4.13 -3.67 9.97
CA TYR A 138 3.99 -4.75 10.92
C TYR A 138 3.17 -5.89 10.32
N ASP A 139 3.85 -6.98 9.98
CA ASP A 139 3.22 -8.20 9.48
C ASP A 139 2.76 -9.07 10.67
N GLU A 140 1.46 -9.08 10.92
CA GLU A 140 0.85 -9.76 12.07
C GLU A 140 0.90 -11.30 11.93
N ASP A 141 0.91 -11.83 10.71
CA ASP A 141 0.77 -13.28 10.46
C ASP A 141 1.77 -13.90 9.48
N GLY A 142 2.74 -13.11 9.00
CA GLY A 142 3.82 -13.60 8.15
C GLY A 142 3.48 -13.68 6.67
N THR A 143 2.30 -13.21 6.28
CA THR A 143 1.85 -13.23 4.88
C THR A 143 2.66 -12.30 3.98
N LEU A 144 3.30 -11.28 4.55
CA LEU A 144 4.17 -10.37 3.83
C LEU A 144 5.65 -10.79 3.88
N GLY A 145 6.19 -10.95 5.10
CA GLY A 145 7.62 -11.14 5.40
C GLY A 145 8.04 -12.59 5.61
N ASN A 146 7.19 -13.56 5.26
CA ASN A 146 7.40 -15.01 5.43
C ASN A 146 7.68 -15.44 6.88
N SER A 147 7.32 -14.60 7.88
CA SER A 147 7.45 -14.89 9.31
C SER A 147 6.51 -14.02 10.14
N THR A 148 5.85 -14.61 11.13
CA THR A 148 4.79 -13.95 11.93
C THR A 148 5.34 -12.87 12.85
N HIS A 149 4.54 -11.82 13.10
CA HIS A 149 4.81 -10.73 14.06
C HIS A 149 6.15 -10.02 13.82
N ARG A 150 6.39 -9.59 12.59
CA ARG A 150 7.66 -8.96 12.19
C ARG A 150 7.48 -7.58 11.59
N TRP A 151 8.46 -6.73 11.89
CA TRP A 151 8.68 -5.47 11.20
C TRP A 151 9.34 -5.75 9.85
N VAL A 152 8.68 -5.36 8.78
CA VAL A 152 9.26 -5.29 7.44
C VAL A 152 9.78 -3.86 7.25
N VAL A 153 11.07 -3.74 6.99
CA VAL A 153 11.84 -2.50 6.78
C VAL A 153 12.71 -2.61 5.55
#